data_AF-A0A9P9ABV5-F1
#
_entry.id   AF-A0A9P9ABV5-F1
#
_cell.length_a   1.000
_cell.length_b   1.000
_cell.length_c   1.000
_cell.angle_alpha   90.00
_cell.angle_beta   90.00
_cell.angle_gamma   90.00
#
_symmetry.space_group_name_H-M   'P 1'
#
loop_
_entity.id
_entity.type
_entity.pdbx_description
1 polymer ?
#
loop_
_entity_poly.entity_id
_entity_poly.type
_entity_poly.pdbx_seq_one_letter_code
_entity_poly.pdbx_strand_id
1 'polypeptide(L)'
;MRMALIRAKLMHHSPQQANRIFVKPKGSSASSTVWLFEILTTIASLLFLAAIVGIFYYVDGKPLSVWTDKISLNATISILTTACTVALMHGVSEFISQHKWSYFKTRAQGLESFEQFDKASRGVGGSLSLIFSVGWNLATLGAFITLARLALAPMAQQVVKIEQRVTSAPNDNATFGFAHAYTRNLQSLAFVTADSIPQDPQMQAAIVQGLYNLETPAIFSCPGTCSWSKPYTSLGFKTECKNVTESTIKSIACNDDGVYPIVCNMTTPAGLGLSTQHVPTQSGTNYRMNVSTLSNDPDTPLVPVDMPSGFPLLAHFAVYRSTSDGNYAPYDINITDCSLSLTAYEYSGARADGNEFKFDKTREVEIGGDNPWEWESGIINGLFYTNASDATGVPALETSWQEIKALQNFFTSETIATEWVDGDFPNKNPGLSAALTGNVDLEARFEQMAAKMTDYLRAGPNGQLARGNQTEAVPFITIQWVWMAGPAAIEVLVLIFAIATIFDNRKSRDIPVWKSSALAVLACQHDETTGTLQSRMTSIDELKKVEGKKQARLESW
;
A
#
# COMPACT_ATOMS: atom_id res chain seq x y z
N MET A 1 95.61 -66.79 38.15
CA MET A 1 95.91 -66.89 36.71
C MET A 1 95.72 -65.49 36.12
N ARG A 2 96.80 -64.71 35.92
CA ARG A 2 97.42 -64.35 34.60
C ARG A 2 96.37 -63.96 33.54
N MET A 3 96.45 -62.89 32.75
CA MET A 3 97.51 -61.93 32.35
C MET A 3 96.77 -60.84 31.50
N ALA A 4 96.97 -59.53 31.72
CA ALA A 4 97.81 -58.60 30.90
C ALA A 4 97.13 -58.11 29.59
N LEU A 5 97.23 -56.86 29.07
CA LEU A 5 98.10 -55.68 29.25
C LEU A 5 97.53 -54.55 28.30
N ILE A 6 97.34 -53.27 28.68
CA ILE A 6 98.10 -52.02 28.30
C ILE A 6 97.06 -50.86 28.44
N ARG A 7 97.10 -49.84 29.31
CA ARG A 7 97.99 -48.67 29.63
C ARG A 7 98.18 -47.64 28.50
N ALA A 8 97.47 -46.50 28.56
CA ALA A 8 97.95 -45.11 28.81
C ALA A 8 97.59 -44.20 27.59
N LYS A 9 97.40 -42.87 27.62
CA LYS A 9 97.62 -41.79 28.60
C LYS A 9 96.78 -40.55 28.17
N LEU A 10 96.34 -39.78 29.16
CA LEU A 10 95.67 -38.48 29.12
C LEU A 10 96.33 -37.41 28.22
N MET A 11 95.50 -36.56 27.60
CA MET A 11 95.78 -35.12 27.42
C MET A 11 94.66 -34.27 28.02
N HIS A 12 95.09 -33.22 28.70
CA HIS A 12 94.34 -32.25 29.52
C HIS A 12 93.15 -31.57 28.82
N HIS A 13 92.03 -31.42 29.53
CA HIS A 13 91.56 -30.09 29.96
C HIS A 13 90.54 -30.18 31.11
N SER A 14 90.76 -29.33 32.11
CA SER A 14 89.91 -29.05 33.28
C SER A 14 88.55 -28.43 32.91
N PRO A 15 87.57 -28.41 33.83
CA PRO A 15 86.18 -28.10 33.52
C PRO A 15 85.96 -26.59 33.43
N GLN A 16 85.38 -26.09 32.35
CA GLN A 16 84.72 -24.79 32.38
C GLN A 16 83.31 -24.97 32.95
N GLN A 17 83.16 -24.53 34.20
CA GLN A 17 81.88 -24.21 34.83
C GLN A 17 81.03 -23.34 33.89
N ALA A 18 80.01 -23.92 33.26
CA ALA A 18 78.90 -23.14 32.73
C ALA A 18 77.98 -22.81 33.90
N ASN A 19 78.20 -21.63 34.50
CA ASN A 19 77.34 -21.04 35.50
C ASN A 19 75.87 -21.10 35.04
N ARG A 20 75.03 -21.83 35.79
CA ARG A 20 73.57 -21.68 35.74
C ARG A 20 73.22 -20.31 36.31
N ILE A 21 73.22 -19.29 35.47
CA ILE A 21 72.64 -18.00 35.82
C ILE A 21 71.12 -18.15 35.68
N PHE A 22 70.45 -18.48 36.78
CA PHE A 22 69.02 -18.22 36.92
C PHE A 22 68.84 -16.70 36.94
N VAL A 23 68.63 -16.10 35.77
CA VAL A 23 68.16 -14.72 35.67
C VAL A 23 66.69 -14.72 36.13
N LYS A 24 66.44 -14.26 37.36
CA LYS A 24 65.08 -13.90 37.79
C LYS A 24 64.54 -12.83 36.84
N PRO A 25 63.34 -12.96 36.28
CA PRO A 25 62.74 -11.91 35.48
C PRO A 25 62.52 -10.69 36.38
N LYS A 26 63.21 -9.59 36.03
CA LYS A 26 63.05 -8.28 36.66
C LYS A 26 61.64 -7.80 36.30
N GLY A 27 60.79 -7.62 37.30
CA GLY A 27 59.41 -7.19 37.12
C GLY A 27 59.38 -5.88 36.33
N SER A 28 58.91 -5.96 35.08
CA SER A 28 58.61 -4.79 34.27
C SER A 28 57.09 -4.65 34.20
N SER A 29 56.64 -3.43 34.52
CA SER A 29 55.30 -2.92 34.27
C SER A 29 55.05 -2.77 32.76
N ALA A 30 55.16 -3.86 32.01
CA ALA A 30 55.09 -3.88 30.55
C ALA A 30 53.96 -4.79 30.01
N SER A 31 52.88 -4.98 30.79
CA SER A 31 51.72 -5.75 30.31
C SER A 31 50.80 -4.95 29.39
N SER A 32 50.72 -3.61 29.54
CA SER A 32 49.73 -2.79 28.83
C SER A 32 50.15 -2.38 27.42
N THR A 33 51.44 -2.13 27.17
CA THR A 33 51.96 -1.80 25.83
C THR A 33 51.95 -2.99 24.89
N VAL A 34 52.09 -4.21 25.42
CA VAL A 34 52.14 -5.45 24.61
C VAL A 34 50.80 -5.75 23.94
N TRP A 35 49.67 -5.45 24.58
CA TRP A 35 48.31 -5.72 24.07
C TRP A 35 47.57 -4.47 23.57
N LEU A 36 48.28 -3.34 23.42
CA LEU A 36 47.66 -2.04 23.12
C LEU A 36 46.88 -2.08 21.80
N PHE A 37 47.45 -2.67 20.75
CA PHE A 37 46.82 -2.69 19.43
C PHE A 37 45.58 -3.59 19.43
N GLU A 38 45.62 -4.73 20.12
CA GLU A 38 44.46 -5.62 20.26
C GLU A 38 43.33 -4.92 21.02
N ILE A 39 43.65 -4.21 22.11
CA ILE A 39 42.68 -3.42 22.88
C ILE A 39 42.06 -2.32 22.00
N LEU A 40 42.87 -1.60 21.22
CA LEU A 40 42.37 -0.58 20.30
C LEU A 40 41.43 -1.17 19.24
N THR A 41 41.78 -2.34 18.66
CA THR A 41 40.92 -3.02 17.68
C THR A 41 39.62 -3.52 18.29
N THR A 42 39.63 -4.00 19.54
CA THR A 42 38.41 -4.40 20.28
C THR A 42 37.54 -3.19 20.65
N ILE A 43 38.13 -2.06 21.02
CA ILE A 43 37.37 -0.81 21.25
C ILE A 43 36.74 -0.33 19.93
N ALA A 44 37.50 -0.39 18.83
CA ALA A 44 36.99 -0.01 17.52
C ALA A 44 35.80 -0.88 17.07
N SER A 45 35.83 -2.20 17.32
CA SER A 45 34.71 -3.09 16.99
C SER A 45 33.44 -2.74 17.80
N LEU A 46 33.58 -2.46 19.09
CA LEU A 46 32.48 -1.98 19.93
C LEU A 46 31.87 -0.66 19.45
N LEU A 47 32.72 0.28 18.98
CA LEU A 47 32.24 1.55 18.42
C LEU A 47 31.47 1.34 17.12
N PHE A 48 31.91 0.43 16.24
CA PHE A 48 31.16 0.09 15.02
C PHE A 48 29.82 -0.56 15.34
N LEU A 49 29.76 -1.49 16.31
CA LEU A 49 28.49 -2.07 16.76
C LEU A 49 27.55 -1.00 17.34
N ALA A 50 28.07 -0.10 18.19
CA ALA A 50 27.29 0.99 18.77
C ALA A 50 26.75 1.94 17.69
N ALA A 51 27.54 2.24 16.64
CA ALA A 51 27.09 3.03 15.50
C ALA A 51 25.95 2.33 14.73
N ILE A 52 26.06 1.02 14.48
CA ILE A 52 24.99 0.22 13.84
C ILE A 52 23.69 0.29 14.68
N VAL A 53 23.78 0.08 15.99
CA VAL A 53 22.63 0.15 16.91
C VAL A 53 22.02 1.56 16.92
N GLY A 54 22.85 2.61 16.91
CA GLY A 54 22.40 4.00 16.86
C GLY A 54 21.64 4.32 15.56
N ILE A 55 22.13 3.84 14.42
CA ILE A 55 21.43 3.98 13.13
C ILE A 55 20.08 3.27 13.19
N PHE A 56 20.05 2.02 13.66
CA PHE A 56 18.81 1.25 13.78
C PHE A 56 17.78 1.93 14.68
N TYR A 57 18.19 2.44 15.84
CA TYR A 57 17.30 3.20 16.72
C TYR A 57 16.75 4.46 16.05
N TYR A 58 17.55 5.14 15.23
CA TYR A 58 17.12 6.34 14.53
C TYR A 58 16.13 6.08 13.39
N VAL A 59 16.29 4.98 12.64
CA VAL A 59 15.47 4.69 11.45
C VAL A 59 14.23 3.83 11.72
N ASP A 60 14.13 3.21 12.91
CA ASP A 60 13.02 2.31 13.23
C ASP A 60 11.66 3.02 13.19
N GLY A 61 10.73 2.45 12.42
CA GLY A 61 9.37 2.98 12.24
C GLY A 61 9.27 4.22 11.36
N LYS A 62 10.36 4.67 10.71
CA LYS A 62 10.35 5.83 9.81
C LYS A 62 10.19 5.41 8.33
N PRO A 63 9.66 6.30 7.47
CA PRO A 63 9.60 6.04 6.05
C PRO A 63 11.02 6.02 5.47
N LEU A 64 11.23 5.20 4.43
CA LEU A 64 12.53 5.04 3.76
C LEU A 64 13.07 6.37 3.21
N SER A 65 12.19 7.33 2.92
CA SER A 65 12.54 8.68 2.46
C SER A 65 13.33 9.51 3.47
N VAL A 66 13.32 9.15 4.77
CA VAL A 66 14.16 9.82 5.79
C VAL A 66 15.64 9.55 5.56
N TRP A 67 15.98 8.42 4.92
CA TRP A 67 17.35 8.11 4.56
C TRP A 67 17.72 8.81 3.24
N THR A 68 18.26 10.03 3.35
CA THR A 68 18.63 10.86 2.19
C THR A 68 20.10 10.72 1.75
N ASP A 69 20.86 9.81 2.36
CA ASP A 69 22.27 9.63 2.04
C ASP A 69 22.49 8.95 0.67
N LYS A 70 23.64 9.24 0.05
CA LYS A 70 24.02 8.67 -1.26
C LYS A 70 24.23 7.15 -1.24
N ILE A 71 24.59 6.60 -0.09
CA ILE A 71 24.81 5.16 0.11
C ILE A 71 23.54 4.59 0.73
N SER A 72 23.01 3.48 0.19
CA SER A 72 21.81 2.87 0.74
C SER A 72 22.01 2.40 2.19
N LEU A 73 20.96 2.41 2.99
CA LEU A 73 21.00 1.94 4.38
C LEU A 73 21.66 0.56 4.50
N ASN A 74 21.25 -0.39 3.64
CA ASN A 74 21.83 -1.74 3.60
C ASN A 74 23.33 -1.75 3.29
N ALA A 75 23.78 -0.88 2.39
CA ALA A 75 25.21 -0.76 2.08
C ALA A 75 26.00 -0.17 3.26
N THR A 76 25.48 0.86 3.92
CA THR A 76 26.11 1.44 5.14
C THR A 76 26.25 0.40 6.24
N ILE A 77 25.19 -0.36 6.53
CA ILE A 77 25.22 -1.44 7.53
C ILE A 77 26.21 -2.54 7.14
N SER A 78 26.27 -2.92 5.85
CA SER A 78 27.21 -3.92 5.35
C SER A 78 28.67 -3.47 5.54
N ILE A 79 28.99 -2.22 5.23
CA ILE A 79 30.33 -1.63 5.41
C ILE A 79 30.71 -1.62 6.90
N LEU A 80 29.83 -1.12 7.77
CA LEU A 80 30.07 -1.07 9.21
C LEU A 80 30.24 -2.47 9.81
N THR A 81 29.41 -3.43 9.41
CA THR A 81 29.50 -4.83 9.88
C THR A 81 30.79 -5.50 9.41
N THR A 82 31.22 -5.21 8.19
CA THR A 82 32.49 -5.71 7.65
C THR A 82 33.68 -5.12 8.42
N ALA A 83 33.69 -3.81 8.65
CA ALA A 83 34.72 -3.14 9.44
C ALA A 83 34.76 -3.65 10.89
N CYS A 84 33.59 -3.82 11.51
CA CYS A 84 33.44 -4.44 12.83
C CYS A 84 34.09 -5.83 12.86
N THR A 85 33.78 -6.68 11.88
CA THR A 85 34.31 -8.05 11.78
C THR A 85 35.82 -8.08 11.62
N VAL A 86 36.39 -7.19 10.80
CA VAL A 86 37.86 -7.09 10.61
C VAL A 86 38.54 -6.69 11.92
N ALA A 87 38.03 -5.67 12.61
CA ALA A 87 38.57 -5.20 13.88
C ALA A 87 38.50 -6.29 14.97
N LEU A 88 37.36 -6.98 15.05
CA LEU A 88 37.12 -8.13 15.94
C LEU A 88 38.15 -9.24 15.72
N MET A 89 38.31 -9.64 14.46
CA MET A 89 39.09 -10.82 14.09
C MET A 89 40.60 -10.62 14.19
N HIS A 90 41.06 -9.37 14.12
CA HIS A 90 42.45 -9.04 14.39
C HIS A 90 42.88 -9.54 15.79
N GLY A 91 42.12 -9.17 16.83
CA GLY A 91 42.40 -9.61 18.21
C GLY A 91 42.28 -11.13 18.37
N VAL A 92 41.22 -11.74 17.84
CA VAL A 92 40.98 -13.19 17.95
C VAL A 92 42.14 -14.01 17.38
N SER A 93 42.69 -13.62 16.21
CA SER A 93 43.84 -14.29 15.60
C SER A 93 45.08 -14.27 16.52
N GLU A 94 45.38 -13.11 17.10
CA GLU A 94 46.53 -12.93 17.99
C GLU A 94 46.34 -13.68 19.32
N PHE A 95 45.12 -13.72 19.87
CA PHE A 95 44.80 -14.49 21.07
C PHE A 95 44.94 -16.00 20.84
N ILE A 96 44.42 -16.55 19.72
CA ILE A 96 44.61 -17.97 19.35
C ILE A 96 46.11 -18.29 19.23
N SER A 97 46.86 -17.40 18.58
CA SER A 97 48.31 -17.55 18.39
C SER A 97 49.07 -17.54 19.73
N GLN A 98 48.62 -16.75 20.72
CA GLN A 98 49.22 -16.75 22.05
C GLN A 98 48.93 -18.04 22.83
N HIS A 99 47.71 -18.60 22.71
CA HIS A 99 47.34 -19.84 23.38
C HIS A 99 48.14 -21.06 22.90
N LYS A 100 48.65 -21.03 21.67
CA LYS A 100 49.63 -22.01 21.16
C LYS A 100 50.79 -22.17 22.15
N TRP A 101 51.37 -21.08 22.63
CA TRP A 101 52.52 -21.10 23.53
C TRP A 101 52.16 -21.58 24.94
N SER A 102 50.96 -21.25 25.42
CA SER A 102 50.45 -21.73 26.72
C SER A 102 50.22 -23.24 26.72
N TYR A 103 49.70 -23.77 25.61
CA TYR A 103 49.46 -25.19 25.43
C TYR A 103 50.74 -26.03 25.47
N PHE A 104 51.77 -25.63 24.73
CA PHE A 104 53.08 -26.32 24.69
C PHE A 104 53.93 -26.15 25.95
N LYS A 105 53.64 -25.14 26.78
CA LYS A 105 54.32 -24.94 28.06
C LYS A 105 53.78 -25.86 29.15
N THR A 106 52.51 -26.24 29.08
CA THR A 106 51.86 -27.03 30.13
C THR A 106 52.08 -28.54 29.96
N ARG A 107 52.18 -29.04 28.72
CA ARG A 107 52.48 -30.44 28.40
C ARG A 107 53.32 -30.55 27.13
N ALA A 108 54.23 -31.53 27.08
CA ALA A 108 54.90 -31.93 25.84
C ALA A 108 53.86 -32.55 24.88
N GLN A 109 53.77 -32.01 23.67
CA GLN A 109 52.76 -32.35 22.66
C GLN A 109 53.43 -32.47 21.29
N GLY A 110 52.79 -33.17 20.35
CA GLY A 110 53.29 -33.29 18.98
C GLY A 110 53.32 -31.95 18.24
N LEU A 111 54.32 -31.75 17.37
CA LEU A 111 54.44 -30.53 16.56
C LEU A 111 53.25 -30.31 15.61
N GLU A 112 52.50 -31.36 15.28
CA GLU A 112 51.26 -31.26 14.51
C GLU A 112 50.25 -30.30 15.16
N SER A 113 50.11 -30.36 16.50
CA SER A 113 49.25 -29.41 17.21
C SER A 113 49.72 -27.97 17.02
N PHE A 114 51.03 -27.73 16.96
CA PHE A 114 51.59 -26.39 16.74
C PHE A 114 51.13 -25.81 15.40
N GLU A 115 51.15 -26.62 14.34
CA GLU A 115 50.66 -26.25 13.01
C GLU A 115 49.14 -26.05 13.00
N GLN A 116 48.37 -26.86 13.73
CA GLN A 116 46.92 -26.72 13.83
C GLN A 116 46.51 -25.38 14.47
N PHE A 117 47.17 -24.95 15.55
CA PHE A 117 46.93 -23.62 16.16
C PHE A 117 47.27 -22.48 15.19
N ASP A 118 48.35 -22.62 14.40
CA ASP A 118 48.76 -21.61 13.42
C ASP A 118 47.82 -21.53 12.22
N LYS A 119 47.30 -22.67 11.76
CA LYS A 119 46.22 -22.71 10.76
C LYS A 119 44.95 -22.07 11.30
N ALA A 120 44.62 -22.30 12.57
CA ALA A 120 43.40 -21.79 13.19
C ALA A 120 43.37 -20.27 13.32
N SER A 121 44.49 -19.63 13.70
CA SER A 121 44.56 -18.16 13.76
C SER A 121 44.38 -17.50 12.39
N ARG A 122 44.69 -18.20 11.30
CA ARG A 122 44.62 -17.66 9.93
C ARG A 122 43.23 -17.74 9.28
N GLY A 123 42.27 -18.47 9.87
CA GLY A 123 40.90 -18.45 9.37
C GLY A 123 40.05 -19.69 9.65
N VAL A 124 38.97 -19.79 8.88
CA VAL A 124 37.86 -20.74 9.09
C VAL A 124 38.30 -22.20 8.96
N GLY A 125 39.06 -22.55 7.91
CA GLY A 125 39.47 -23.94 7.67
C GLY A 125 40.36 -24.50 8.78
N GLY A 126 41.31 -23.70 9.27
CA GLY A 126 42.15 -24.11 10.40
C GLY A 126 41.39 -24.13 11.73
N SER A 127 40.45 -23.20 11.92
CA SER A 127 39.59 -23.17 13.13
C SER A 127 38.72 -24.43 13.21
N LEU A 128 38.18 -24.90 12.08
CA LEU A 128 37.45 -26.16 12.02
C LEU A 128 38.32 -27.35 12.40
N SER A 129 39.54 -27.42 11.86
CA SER A 129 40.48 -28.48 12.20
C SER A 129 40.86 -28.48 13.69
N LEU A 130 41.06 -27.30 14.30
CA LEU A 130 41.46 -27.22 15.71
C LEU A 130 40.40 -27.76 16.67
N ILE A 131 39.11 -27.54 16.38
CA ILE A 131 37.99 -28.00 17.22
C ILE A 131 37.90 -29.53 17.27
N PHE A 132 38.23 -30.21 16.17
CA PHE A 132 38.16 -31.67 16.12
C PHE A 132 39.45 -32.36 16.56
N SER A 133 40.60 -31.68 16.45
CA SER A 133 41.90 -32.28 16.72
C SER A 133 42.41 -32.08 18.15
N VAL A 134 41.95 -31.05 18.87
CA VAL A 134 42.45 -30.70 20.21
C VAL A 134 41.31 -30.66 21.23
N GLY A 135 41.55 -31.13 22.46
CA GLY A 135 40.56 -31.05 23.54
C GLY A 135 40.15 -29.61 23.88
N TRP A 136 38.95 -29.44 24.45
CA TRP A 136 38.36 -28.15 24.78
C TRP A 136 39.30 -27.30 25.65
N ASN A 137 39.70 -26.15 25.11
CA ASN A 137 40.59 -25.18 25.75
C ASN A 137 40.23 -23.74 25.34
N LEU A 138 40.91 -22.73 25.89
CA LEU A 138 40.58 -21.34 25.57
C LEU A 138 40.73 -21.00 24.07
N ALA A 139 41.60 -21.68 23.33
CA ALA A 139 41.73 -21.47 21.89
C ALA A 139 40.58 -22.06 21.07
N THR A 140 39.94 -23.14 21.55
CA THR A 140 38.71 -23.66 20.93
C THR A 140 37.56 -22.64 20.97
N LEU A 141 37.53 -21.76 21.97
CA LEU A 141 36.60 -20.61 22.00
C LEU A 141 36.90 -19.62 20.87
N GLY A 142 38.18 -19.29 20.64
CA GLY A 142 38.60 -18.45 19.51
C GLY A 142 38.27 -19.06 18.14
N ALA A 143 38.43 -20.39 18.00
CA ALA A 143 38.03 -21.11 16.80
C ALA A 143 36.50 -21.08 16.59
N PHE A 144 35.71 -21.25 17.66
CA PHE A 144 34.25 -21.13 17.59
C PHE A 144 33.80 -19.73 17.18
N ILE A 145 34.38 -18.68 17.76
CA ILE A 145 34.14 -17.27 17.37
C ILE A 145 34.45 -17.08 15.87
N THR A 146 35.56 -17.64 15.40
CA THR A 146 35.98 -17.55 13.98
C THR A 146 34.99 -18.24 13.03
N LEU A 147 34.28 -19.28 13.48
CA LEU A 147 33.19 -19.90 12.73
C LEU A 147 31.90 -19.09 12.84
N ALA A 148 31.52 -18.67 14.04
CA ALA A 148 30.31 -17.91 14.32
C ALA A 148 30.26 -16.57 13.56
N ARG A 149 31.41 -15.96 13.27
CA ARG A 149 31.51 -14.72 12.48
C ARG A 149 30.84 -14.80 11.10
N LEU A 150 30.75 -16.00 10.51
CA LEU A 150 30.12 -16.19 9.20
C LEU A 150 28.63 -15.82 9.22
N ALA A 151 27.99 -15.90 10.38
CA ALA A 151 26.59 -15.53 10.56
C ALA A 151 26.39 -14.01 10.70
N LEU A 152 27.43 -13.21 10.97
CA LEU A 152 27.28 -11.77 11.23
C LEU A 152 26.67 -11.03 10.04
N ALA A 153 27.17 -11.27 8.83
CA ALA A 153 26.68 -10.62 7.62
C ALA A 153 25.20 -10.95 7.30
N PRO A 154 24.77 -12.22 7.23
CA PRO A 154 23.36 -12.55 6.97
C PRO A 154 22.44 -12.10 8.11
N MET A 155 22.88 -12.17 9.38
CA MET A 155 22.09 -11.66 10.50
C MET A 155 21.91 -10.14 10.41
N ALA A 156 22.96 -9.38 10.10
CA ALA A 156 22.87 -7.93 9.91
C ALA A 156 21.91 -7.54 8.76
N GLN A 157 21.83 -8.34 7.70
CA GLN A 157 20.87 -8.12 6.61
C GLN A 157 19.41 -8.38 7.05
N GLN A 158 19.17 -9.39 7.89
CA GLN A 158 17.82 -9.70 8.38
C GLN A 158 17.27 -8.70 9.39
N VAL A 159 18.12 -7.83 9.97
CA VAL A 159 17.68 -6.80 10.91
C VAL A 159 16.81 -5.73 10.22
N VAL A 160 17.06 -5.42 8.94
CA VAL A 160 16.35 -4.36 8.22
C VAL A 160 15.23 -4.95 7.37
N LYS A 161 13.98 -4.80 7.81
CA LYS A 161 12.79 -5.17 7.02
C LYS A 161 12.15 -3.91 6.43
N ILE A 162 11.90 -3.91 5.14
CA ILE A 162 11.13 -2.85 4.46
C ILE A 162 9.69 -3.34 4.31
N GLU A 163 8.75 -2.66 4.97
CA GLU A 163 7.32 -2.97 4.91
C GLU A 163 6.57 -1.87 4.15
N GLN A 164 5.70 -2.24 3.23
CA GLN A 164 4.81 -1.29 2.56
C GLN A 164 3.66 -0.93 3.51
N ARG A 165 3.49 0.36 3.81
CA ARG A 165 2.35 0.85 4.59
C ARG A 165 1.55 1.81 3.74
N VAL A 166 0.23 1.63 3.72
CA VAL A 166 -0.67 2.55 3.03
C VAL A 166 -0.82 3.80 3.90
N THR A 167 -0.46 4.95 3.36
CA THR A 167 -0.63 6.24 4.02
C THR A 167 -1.57 7.10 3.18
N SER A 168 -2.48 7.82 3.87
CA SER A 168 -3.42 8.74 3.22
C SER A 168 -2.88 10.15 3.32
N ALA A 169 -2.64 10.80 2.18
CA ALA A 169 -2.26 12.19 2.11
C ALA A 169 -3.39 13.01 1.45
N PRO A 170 -3.68 14.24 1.92
CA PRO A 170 -4.56 15.14 1.20
C PRO A 170 -3.99 15.41 -0.20
N ASN A 171 -4.81 15.25 -1.23
CA ASN A 171 -4.43 15.59 -2.59
C ASN A 171 -5.52 16.45 -3.20
N ASP A 172 -5.17 17.68 -3.59
CA ASP A 172 -6.11 18.63 -4.20
C ASP A 172 -6.69 18.12 -5.53
N ASN A 173 -6.02 17.19 -6.20
CA ASN A 173 -6.50 16.56 -7.44
C ASN A 173 -7.45 15.39 -7.20
N ALA A 174 -7.57 14.86 -5.98
CA ALA A 174 -8.51 13.80 -5.65
C ALA A 174 -9.91 14.41 -5.47
N THR A 175 -10.69 14.49 -6.55
CA THR A 175 -12.01 15.13 -6.54
C THR A 175 -13.11 14.31 -7.20
N PHE A 176 -14.34 14.42 -6.70
CA PHE A 176 -15.54 13.97 -7.40
C PHE A 176 -16.65 15.02 -7.27
N GLY A 177 -17.60 15.01 -8.22
CA GLY A 177 -18.69 15.98 -8.26
C GLY A 177 -19.87 15.63 -7.36
N PHE A 178 -20.42 16.63 -6.69
CA PHE A 178 -21.74 16.63 -6.04
C PHE A 178 -22.43 17.98 -6.30
N ALA A 179 -23.75 18.08 -6.24
CA ALA A 179 -24.44 19.35 -6.52
C ALA A 179 -25.56 19.60 -5.51
N HIS A 180 -25.73 20.86 -5.10
CA HIS A 180 -26.88 21.28 -4.28
C HIS A 180 -27.93 22.05 -5.11
N ALA A 181 -27.57 22.46 -6.33
CA ALA A 181 -28.38 23.34 -7.15
C ALA A 181 -28.57 22.80 -8.56
N TYR A 182 -29.78 22.96 -9.12
CA TYR A 182 -30.02 22.82 -10.56
C TYR A 182 -30.62 24.11 -11.12
N THR A 183 -29.74 25.04 -11.49
CA THR A 183 -30.10 26.34 -12.05
C THR A 183 -29.18 26.69 -13.21
N ARG A 184 -29.72 27.17 -14.33
CA ARG A 184 -28.92 27.75 -15.42
C ARG A 184 -29.22 29.24 -15.47
N ASN A 185 -28.18 30.04 -15.75
CA ASN A 185 -28.33 31.48 -15.94
C ASN A 185 -28.87 31.76 -17.35
N LEU A 186 -30.15 31.46 -17.57
CA LEU A 186 -30.82 31.75 -18.83
C LEU A 186 -31.11 33.25 -18.92
N GLN A 187 -30.57 33.90 -19.96
CA GLN A 187 -30.87 35.31 -20.22
C GLN A 187 -32.35 35.46 -20.59
N SER A 188 -33.08 36.19 -19.77
CA SER A 188 -34.52 36.40 -19.96
C SER A 188 -34.83 37.25 -21.18
N LEU A 189 -35.74 36.77 -22.03
CA LEU A 189 -36.41 37.58 -23.05
C LEU A 189 -37.80 37.96 -22.52
N ALA A 190 -38.23 39.21 -22.69
CA ALA A 190 -39.41 39.77 -22.01
C ALA A 190 -40.79 39.18 -22.41
N PHE A 191 -40.85 38.23 -23.36
CA PHE A 191 -42.10 37.70 -23.96
C PHE A 191 -42.07 36.18 -24.23
N VAL A 192 -41.27 35.40 -23.49
CA VAL A 192 -41.16 33.95 -23.72
C VAL A 192 -42.38 33.23 -23.13
N THR A 193 -43.07 32.43 -23.94
CA THR A 193 -44.10 31.51 -23.42
C THR A 193 -43.44 30.39 -22.62
N ALA A 194 -44.12 29.84 -21.61
CA ALA A 194 -43.56 28.77 -20.78
C ALA A 194 -43.08 27.56 -21.60
N ASP A 195 -43.66 27.33 -22.78
CA ASP A 195 -43.30 26.24 -23.70
C ASP A 195 -42.07 26.56 -24.57
N SER A 196 -41.65 27.83 -24.63
CA SER A 196 -40.49 28.30 -25.40
C SER A 196 -39.19 28.34 -24.57
N ILE A 197 -39.21 27.86 -23.32
CA ILE A 197 -38.02 27.83 -22.47
C ILE A 197 -36.99 26.85 -23.05
N PRO A 198 -35.74 27.30 -23.32
CA PRO A 198 -34.71 26.44 -23.88
C PRO A 198 -34.38 25.25 -22.99
N GLN A 199 -34.33 24.08 -23.61
CA GLN A 199 -33.98 22.83 -22.94
C GLN A 199 -32.50 22.76 -22.59
N ASP A 200 -32.17 21.93 -21.60
CA ASP A 200 -30.78 21.61 -21.25
C ASP A 200 -30.31 20.42 -22.10
N PRO A 201 -29.45 20.63 -23.12
CA PRO A 201 -29.07 19.54 -24.02
C PRO A 201 -28.26 18.44 -23.31
N GLN A 202 -27.51 18.77 -22.26
CA GLN A 202 -26.77 17.77 -21.48
C GLN A 202 -27.71 16.95 -20.59
N MET A 203 -28.71 17.58 -20.00
CA MET A 203 -29.77 16.86 -19.27
C MET A 203 -30.57 15.94 -20.19
N GLN A 204 -30.93 16.41 -21.39
CA GLN A 204 -31.59 15.59 -22.41
C GLN A 204 -30.72 14.38 -22.80
N ALA A 205 -29.42 14.59 -23.01
CA ALA A 205 -28.49 13.51 -23.29
C ALA A 205 -28.44 12.48 -22.14
N ALA A 206 -28.42 12.94 -20.89
CA ALA A 206 -28.44 12.06 -19.72
C ALA A 206 -29.74 11.23 -19.64
N ILE A 207 -30.90 11.85 -19.89
CA ILE A 207 -32.20 11.17 -19.96
C ILE A 207 -32.18 10.06 -21.01
N VAL A 208 -31.76 10.40 -22.24
CA VAL A 208 -31.70 9.44 -23.36
C VAL A 208 -30.72 8.31 -23.05
N GLN A 209 -29.54 8.62 -22.52
CA GLN A 209 -28.56 7.60 -22.12
C GLN A 209 -29.13 6.62 -21.09
N GLY A 210 -29.86 7.14 -20.10
CA GLY A 210 -30.46 6.30 -19.07
C GLY A 210 -31.58 5.40 -19.60
N LEU A 211 -32.47 5.94 -20.45
CA LEU A 211 -33.54 5.14 -21.09
C LEU A 211 -32.98 4.05 -22.01
N TYR A 212 -31.89 4.33 -22.74
CA TYR A 212 -31.15 3.32 -23.51
C TYR A 212 -30.30 2.37 -22.66
N ASN A 213 -30.22 2.58 -21.33
CA ASN A 213 -29.36 1.84 -20.41
C ASN A 213 -27.89 1.80 -20.86
N LEU A 214 -27.38 2.96 -21.26
CA LEU A 214 -25.98 3.13 -21.63
C LEU A 214 -25.16 3.37 -20.35
N GLU A 215 -24.15 2.53 -20.16
CA GLU A 215 -23.17 2.73 -19.10
C GLU A 215 -22.16 3.81 -19.50
N THR A 216 -22.08 4.86 -18.70
CA THR A 216 -21.04 5.90 -18.82
C THR A 216 -20.14 5.86 -17.59
N PRO A 217 -18.82 6.04 -17.75
CA PRO A 217 -17.90 6.06 -16.63
C PRO A 217 -18.22 7.22 -15.69
N ALA A 218 -18.06 7.00 -14.39
CA ALA A 218 -18.25 8.03 -13.39
C ALA A 218 -17.26 9.19 -13.60
N ILE A 219 -17.71 10.41 -13.35
CA ILE A 219 -16.89 11.62 -13.48
C ILE A 219 -16.20 11.90 -12.15
N PHE A 220 -14.91 11.62 -12.09
CA PHE A 220 -14.03 11.90 -10.95
C PHE A 220 -12.60 12.17 -11.44
N SER A 221 -11.78 12.79 -10.59
CA SER A 221 -10.35 12.97 -10.80
C SER A 221 -9.61 12.28 -9.65
N CYS A 222 -8.78 11.30 -10.00
CA CYS A 222 -7.91 10.64 -9.03
C CYS A 222 -6.67 10.10 -9.74
N PRO A 223 -5.45 10.52 -9.36
CA PRO A 223 -4.20 10.05 -9.99
C PRO A 223 -3.77 8.63 -9.56
N GLY A 224 -4.47 7.97 -8.64
CA GLY A 224 -4.13 6.63 -8.16
C GLY A 224 -5.30 5.99 -7.41
N THR A 225 -5.08 5.57 -6.17
CA THR A 225 -6.16 5.14 -5.29
C THR A 225 -6.55 6.31 -4.39
N CYS A 226 -7.83 6.69 -4.39
CA CYS A 226 -8.35 7.80 -3.60
C CYS A 226 -9.50 7.36 -2.70
N SER A 227 -9.63 8.04 -1.56
CA SER A 227 -10.70 7.80 -0.61
C SER A 227 -11.24 9.12 -0.06
N TRP A 228 -12.56 9.18 0.15
CA TRP A 228 -13.23 10.31 0.77
C TRP A 228 -13.95 9.83 2.02
N SER A 229 -13.52 10.37 3.17
CA SER A 229 -14.01 9.93 4.49
C SER A 229 -15.30 10.61 4.92
N LYS A 230 -15.62 11.78 4.36
CA LYS A 230 -16.83 12.54 4.70
C LYS A 230 -18.03 12.07 3.86
N PRO A 231 -19.24 12.06 4.44
CA PRO A 231 -20.45 11.93 3.64
C PRO A 231 -20.70 13.23 2.85
N TYR A 232 -21.26 13.09 1.66
CA TYR A 232 -21.64 14.21 0.79
C TYR A 232 -23.09 14.04 0.35
N THR A 233 -23.88 15.10 0.53
CA THR A 233 -25.27 15.13 0.06
C THR A 233 -25.32 15.81 -1.30
N SER A 234 -26.11 15.26 -2.23
CA SER A 234 -26.35 15.85 -3.54
C SER A 234 -27.84 15.85 -3.85
N LEU A 235 -28.28 16.88 -4.56
CA LEU A 235 -29.52 16.90 -5.31
C LEU A 235 -29.49 15.79 -6.36
N GLY A 236 -30.63 15.13 -6.54
CA GLY A 236 -30.82 14.05 -7.50
C GLY A 236 -32.27 13.89 -7.91
N PHE A 237 -32.51 12.91 -8.76
CA PHE A 237 -33.83 12.53 -9.23
C PHE A 237 -34.13 11.10 -8.79
N LYS A 238 -35.39 10.82 -8.52
CA LYS A 238 -35.88 9.46 -8.31
C LYS A 238 -37.07 9.17 -9.19
N THR A 239 -37.22 7.90 -9.53
CA THR A 239 -38.37 7.36 -10.23
C THR A 239 -39.01 6.27 -9.39
N GLU A 240 -40.34 6.22 -9.42
CA GLU A 240 -41.11 5.14 -8.81
C GLU A 240 -42.07 4.61 -9.87
N CYS A 241 -41.93 3.34 -10.23
CA CYS A 241 -42.76 2.69 -11.25
C CYS A 241 -43.67 1.65 -10.63
N LYS A 242 -44.91 1.56 -11.13
CA LYS A 242 -45.91 0.57 -10.71
C LYS A 242 -46.60 -0.01 -11.92
N ASN A 243 -46.78 -1.34 -11.91
CA ASN A 243 -47.62 -1.99 -12.90
C ASN A 243 -49.10 -1.72 -12.57
N VAL A 244 -49.80 -1.05 -13.49
CA VAL A 244 -51.20 -0.62 -13.33
C VAL A 244 -52.12 -1.26 -14.37
N THR A 245 -51.66 -2.31 -15.04
CA THR A 245 -52.36 -2.99 -16.15
C THR A 245 -53.81 -3.32 -15.81
N GLU A 246 -54.06 -4.02 -14.70
CA GLU A 246 -55.40 -4.49 -14.34
C GLU A 246 -56.38 -3.33 -14.07
N SER A 247 -55.92 -2.28 -13.39
CA SER A 247 -56.73 -1.10 -13.10
C SER A 247 -57.02 -0.27 -14.35
N THR A 248 -56.05 -0.12 -15.24
CA THR A 248 -56.19 0.70 -16.45
C THR A 248 -57.10 0.01 -17.47
N ILE A 249 -56.96 -1.31 -17.67
CA ILE A 249 -57.80 -2.06 -18.62
C ILE A 249 -59.29 -1.98 -18.26
N LYS A 250 -59.65 -1.88 -16.98
CA LYS A 250 -61.06 -1.70 -16.56
C LYS A 250 -61.70 -0.42 -17.08
N SER A 251 -60.90 0.59 -17.44
CA SER A 251 -61.37 1.87 -17.97
C SER A 251 -61.41 1.92 -19.50
N ILE A 252 -61.10 0.81 -20.19
CA ILE A 252 -60.99 0.81 -21.65
C ILE A 252 -62.35 1.06 -22.31
N ALA A 253 -62.36 1.98 -23.27
CA ALA A 253 -63.50 2.32 -24.10
C ALA A 253 -63.04 2.35 -25.57
N CYS A 254 -63.53 1.40 -26.37
CA CYS A 254 -63.19 1.27 -27.78
C CYS A 254 -64.37 1.72 -28.67
N ASN A 255 -64.07 2.48 -29.73
CA ASN A 255 -65.08 2.84 -30.72
C ASN A 255 -65.18 1.74 -31.80
N ASP A 256 -66.18 0.86 -31.68
CA ASP A 256 -66.41 -0.25 -32.62
C ASP A 256 -67.67 -0.01 -33.48
N ASP A 257 -67.70 1.14 -34.16
CA ASP A 257 -68.78 1.51 -35.08
C ASP A 257 -68.63 0.85 -36.47
N GLY A 258 -67.73 -0.12 -36.61
CA GLY A 258 -67.35 -0.71 -37.91
C GLY A 258 -66.52 0.21 -38.81
N VAL A 259 -66.01 1.33 -38.27
CA VAL A 259 -65.14 2.30 -38.95
C VAL A 259 -63.71 2.13 -38.44
N TYR A 260 -62.75 1.94 -39.35
CA TYR A 260 -61.33 1.81 -39.01
C TYR A 260 -60.61 3.18 -39.02
N PRO A 261 -59.60 3.39 -38.15
CA PRO A 261 -59.09 2.46 -37.14
C PRO A 261 -59.99 2.36 -35.90
N ILE A 262 -60.02 1.18 -35.26
CA ILE A 262 -60.65 1.02 -33.93
C ILE A 262 -59.75 1.71 -32.92
N VAL A 263 -60.25 2.77 -32.29
CA VAL A 263 -59.52 3.53 -31.26
C VAL A 263 -60.04 3.13 -29.89
N CYS A 264 -59.12 2.71 -29.02
CA CYS A 264 -59.40 2.38 -27.62
C CYS A 264 -58.74 3.40 -26.71
N ASN A 265 -59.55 4.13 -25.96
CA ASN A 265 -59.11 5.06 -24.93
C ASN A 265 -59.15 4.36 -23.57
N MET A 266 -58.12 4.58 -22.76
CA MET A 266 -58.03 4.08 -21.39
C MET A 266 -57.38 5.13 -20.50
N THR A 267 -57.64 5.08 -19.19
CA THR A 267 -57.10 6.06 -18.22
C THR A 267 -56.40 5.31 -17.10
N THR A 268 -55.17 5.71 -16.78
CA THR A 268 -54.42 5.10 -15.69
C THR A 268 -54.92 5.57 -14.32
N PRO A 269 -54.61 4.88 -13.21
CA PRO A 269 -55.00 5.33 -11.86
C PRO A 269 -54.47 6.73 -11.50
N ALA A 270 -53.36 7.15 -12.11
CA ALA A 270 -52.82 8.51 -11.97
C ALA A 270 -53.57 9.56 -12.82
N GLY A 271 -54.62 9.16 -13.56
CA GLY A 271 -55.45 10.06 -14.37
C GLY A 271 -54.90 10.32 -15.78
N LEU A 272 -53.88 9.59 -16.24
CA LEU A 272 -53.30 9.78 -17.57
C LEU A 272 -54.10 9.03 -18.63
N GLY A 273 -54.55 9.73 -19.66
CA GLY A 273 -55.20 9.13 -20.82
C GLY A 273 -54.20 8.46 -21.76
N LEU A 274 -54.48 7.22 -22.16
CA LEU A 274 -53.77 6.48 -23.19
C LEU A 274 -54.77 6.15 -24.30
N SER A 275 -54.32 6.25 -25.55
CA SER A 275 -55.10 5.91 -26.74
C SER A 275 -54.30 4.94 -27.60
N THR A 276 -54.93 3.84 -27.99
CA THR A 276 -54.35 2.82 -28.88
C THR A 276 -55.24 2.67 -30.11
N GLN A 277 -54.66 2.31 -31.24
CA GLN A 277 -55.38 2.10 -32.49
C GLN A 277 -55.10 0.73 -33.09
N HIS A 278 -56.11 0.16 -33.75
CA HIS A 278 -56.03 -1.16 -34.37
C HIS A 278 -56.81 -1.21 -35.69
N VAL A 279 -56.19 -1.79 -36.71
CA VAL A 279 -56.80 -2.15 -37.99
C VAL A 279 -56.51 -3.62 -38.24
N PRO A 280 -57.53 -4.51 -38.19
CA PRO A 280 -57.35 -5.94 -38.38
C PRO A 280 -56.55 -6.23 -39.66
N THR A 281 -55.56 -7.10 -39.55
CA THR A 281 -54.66 -7.54 -40.64
C THR A 281 -53.74 -6.48 -41.24
N GLN A 282 -53.84 -5.21 -40.81
CA GLN A 282 -53.04 -4.10 -41.36
C GLN A 282 -52.09 -3.48 -40.34
N SER A 283 -52.57 -3.10 -39.16
CA SER A 283 -51.75 -2.39 -38.17
C SER A 283 -52.31 -2.43 -36.74
N GLY A 284 -51.45 -2.20 -35.75
CA GLY A 284 -51.84 -2.14 -34.33
C GLY A 284 -50.81 -1.43 -33.45
N THR A 285 -51.27 -0.63 -32.48
CA THR A 285 -50.39 0.03 -31.51
C THR A 285 -49.74 -1.00 -30.60
N ASN A 286 -48.41 -1.10 -30.61
CA ASN A 286 -47.66 -1.96 -29.70
C ASN A 286 -47.04 -1.20 -28.53
N TYR A 287 -46.90 0.12 -28.66
CA TYR A 287 -46.30 0.99 -27.66
C TYR A 287 -46.91 2.37 -27.73
N ARG A 288 -47.27 2.91 -26.56
CA ARG A 288 -47.70 4.30 -26.41
C ARG A 288 -47.19 4.82 -25.09
N MET A 289 -46.49 5.95 -25.12
CA MET A 289 -46.18 6.70 -23.93
C MET A 289 -46.96 8.01 -23.96
N ASN A 290 -47.62 8.32 -22.85
CA ASN A 290 -48.13 9.65 -22.59
C ASN A 290 -47.52 10.18 -21.29
N VAL A 291 -47.30 11.48 -21.24
CA VAL A 291 -46.70 12.15 -20.10
C VAL A 291 -47.61 13.28 -19.66
N SER A 292 -47.91 13.32 -18.36
CA SER A 292 -48.54 14.48 -17.74
C SER A 292 -47.54 15.14 -16.82
N THR A 293 -47.61 16.46 -16.76
CA THR A 293 -46.81 17.29 -15.86
C THR A 293 -47.78 18.05 -14.96
N LEU A 294 -47.29 18.55 -13.82
CA LEU A 294 -48.10 19.41 -12.97
C LEU A 294 -48.43 20.70 -13.74
N SER A 295 -49.60 20.73 -14.37
CA SER A 295 -50.07 21.89 -15.11
C SER A 295 -50.52 22.94 -14.11
N ASN A 296 -49.90 24.11 -14.15
CA ASN A 296 -50.63 25.31 -13.81
C ASN A 296 -51.73 25.47 -14.89
N ASP A 297 -52.92 25.84 -14.46
CA ASP A 297 -54.08 26.10 -15.31
C ASP A 297 -53.67 26.91 -16.56
N PRO A 298 -54.03 26.52 -17.79
CA PRO A 298 -53.71 27.29 -19.01
C PRO A 298 -54.14 28.78 -18.95
N ASP A 299 -55.07 29.13 -18.04
CA ASP A 299 -55.52 30.50 -17.79
C ASP A 299 -54.71 31.26 -16.70
N THR A 300 -53.71 30.63 -16.08
CA THR A 300 -52.85 31.27 -15.06
C THR A 300 -51.66 32.02 -15.66
N PRO A 301 -51.24 33.14 -15.05
CA PRO A 301 -50.13 33.95 -15.56
C PRO A 301 -48.85 33.12 -15.73
N LEU A 302 -47.98 33.57 -16.66
CA LEU A 302 -46.70 32.96 -17.09
C LEU A 302 -45.74 32.51 -15.95
N VAL A 303 -46.03 32.89 -14.72
CA VAL A 303 -45.26 32.63 -13.50
C VAL A 303 -46.22 32.10 -12.42
N PRO A 304 -45.93 30.95 -11.79
CA PRO A 304 -46.68 30.52 -10.62
C PRO A 304 -46.59 31.60 -9.54
N VAL A 305 -47.74 32.14 -9.11
CA VAL A 305 -47.80 33.04 -7.95
C VAL A 305 -47.52 32.24 -6.67
N ASP A 306 -47.96 30.98 -6.64
CA ASP A 306 -47.78 30.03 -5.56
C ASP A 306 -47.03 28.78 -6.04
N MET A 307 -46.45 28.02 -5.09
CA MET A 307 -45.82 26.73 -5.38
C MET A 307 -46.83 25.76 -6.04
N PRO A 308 -46.46 25.05 -7.12
CA PRO A 308 -47.33 24.05 -7.73
C PRO A 308 -47.73 22.96 -6.72
N SER A 309 -49.03 22.70 -6.59
CA SER A 309 -49.55 21.63 -5.74
C SER A 309 -49.00 20.28 -6.21
N GLY A 310 -48.23 19.60 -5.36
CA GLY A 310 -47.64 18.29 -5.67
C GLY A 310 -46.13 18.29 -5.93
N PHE A 311 -45.44 19.43 -5.92
CA PHE A 311 -43.98 19.47 -5.87
C PHE A 311 -43.47 18.71 -4.62
N PRO A 312 -42.42 17.85 -4.69
CA PRO A 312 -41.34 17.76 -5.68
C PRO A 312 -41.57 16.83 -6.89
N LEU A 313 -42.80 16.38 -7.16
CA LEU A 313 -43.12 15.61 -8.35
C LEU A 313 -42.97 16.49 -9.62
N LEU A 314 -42.32 15.96 -10.65
CA LEU A 314 -42.04 16.70 -11.89
C LEU A 314 -42.91 16.24 -13.07
N ALA A 315 -43.07 14.92 -13.23
CA ALA A 315 -43.80 14.31 -14.32
C ALA A 315 -44.32 12.91 -13.96
N HIS A 316 -45.46 12.53 -14.54
CA HIS A 316 -45.97 11.17 -14.59
C HIS A 316 -45.90 10.63 -16.01
N PHE A 317 -45.46 9.39 -16.15
CA PHE A 317 -45.34 8.67 -17.40
C PHE A 317 -46.29 7.48 -17.36
N ALA A 318 -47.15 7.36 -18.35
CA ALA A 318 -47.97 6.19 -18.57
C ALA A 318 -47.44 5.49 -19.83
N VAL A 319 -47.01 4.24 -19.68
CA VAL A 319 -46.42 3.45 -20.77
C VAL A 319 -47.28 2.23 -21.02
N TYR A 320 -47.93 2.20 -22.18
CA TYR A 320 -48.62 1.04 -22.71
C TYR A 320 -47.66 0.24 -23.59
N ARG A 321 -47.62 -1.09 -23.39
CA ARG A 321 -46.94 -2.05 -24.26
C ARG A 321 -47.84 -3.23 -24.53
N SER A 322 -47.81 -3.75 -25.75
CA SER A 322 -48.47 -5.01 -26.10
C SER A 322 -47.72 -5.70 -27.23
N THR A 323 -47.96 -6.99 -27.41
CA THR A 323 -47.50 -7.75 -28.56
C THR A 323 -48.62 -7.90 -29.57
N SER A 324 -48.32 -7.76 -30.86
CA SER A 324 -49.28 -7.88 -31.95
C SER A 324 -49.35 -9.33 -32.44
N ASP A 325 -50.56 -9.91 -32.56
CA ASP A 325 -50.74 -11.23 -33.17
C ASP A 325 -50.72 -11.17 -34.71
N GLY A 326 -51.04 -12.29 -35.39
CA GLY A 326 -51.07 -12.34 -36.86
C GLY A 326 -52.11 -11.42 -37.52
N ASN A 327 -53.09 -10.93 -36.75
CA ASN A 327 -54.09 -9.95 -37.19
C ASN A 327 -53.79 -8.55 -36.65
N TYR A 328 -52.65 -8.34 -36.00
CA TYR A 328 -52.28 -7.13 -35.26
C TYR A 328 -53.16 -6.84 -34.03
N ALA A 329 -53.89 -7.84 -33.52
CA ALA A 329 -54.63 -7.70 -32.28
C ALA A 329 -53.65 -7.73 -31.08
N PRO A 330 -53.84 -6.86 -30.08
CA PRO A 330 -52.94 -6.78 -28.94
C PRO A 330 -53.14 -7.97 -27.99
N TYR A 331 -52.06 -8.62 -27.61
CA TYR A 331 -51.98 -9.58 -26.50
C TYR A 331 -50.78 -9.23 -25.60
N ASP A 332 -50.68 -9.86 -24.43
CA ASP A 332 -49.65 -9.56 -23.41
C ASP A 332 -49.54 -8.06 -23.09
N ILE A 333 -50.70 -7.41 -22.90
CA ILE A 333 -50.78 -5.99 -22.55
C ILE A 333 -50.12 -5.75 -21.20
N ASN A 334 -49.20 -4.79 -21.14
CA ASN A 334 -48.51 -4.34 -19.95
C ASN A 334 -48.52 -2.80 -19.91
N ILE A 335 -49.13 -2.25 -18.86
CA ILE A 335 -49.26 -0.82 -18.61
C ILE A 335 -48.52 -0.50 -17.31
N THR A 336 -47.53 0.37 -17.41
CA THR A 336 -46.70 0.81 -16.29
C THR A 336 -46.83 2.32 -16.11
N ASP A 337 -47.10 2.74 -14.87
CA ASP A 337 -47.10 4.14 -14.46
C ASP A 337 -45.81 4.43 -13.71
N CYS A 338 -45.06 5.44 -14.14
CA CYS A 338 -43.85 5.91 -13.47
C CYS A 338 -44.01 7.38 -13.06
N SER A 339 -43.54 7.74 -11.86
CA SER A 339 -43.44 9.13 -11.41
C SER A 339 -41.98 9.55 -11.28
N LEU A 340 -41.62 10.73 -11.78
CA LEU A 340 -40.31 11.35 -11.60
C LEU A 340 -40.41 12.49 -10.59
N SER A 341 -39.57 12.47 -9.55
CA SER A 341 -39.52 13.51 -8.53
C SER A 341 -38.10 13.92 -8.19
N LEU A 342 -37.96 15.14 -7.65
CA LEU A 342 -36.70 15.64 -7.13
C LEU A 342 -36.45 15.07 -5.72
N THR A 343 -35.23 14.61 -5.46
CA THR A 343 -34.83 14.03 -4.17
C THR A 343 -33.39 14.41 -3.80
N ALA A 344 -32.92 13.95 -2.65
CA ALA A 344 -31.55 14.11 -2.19
C ALA A 344 -30.92 12.76 -1.86
N TYR A 345 -29.66 12.58 -2.24
CA TYR A 345 -28.88 11.39 -1.92
C TYR A 345 -27.68 11.75 -1.05
N GLU A 346 -27.46 10.97 0.01
CA GLU A 346 -26.24 10.98 0.80
C GLU A 346 -25.31 9.86 0.31
N TYR A 347 -24.12 10.25 -0.11
CA TYR A 347 -23.06 9.36 -0.54
C TYR A 347 -22.00 9.25 0.55
N SER A 348 -21.70 8.03 0.98
CA SER A 348 -20.71 7.76 2.03
C SER A 348 -19.71 6.69 1.60
N GLY A 349 -18.47 6.83 2.06
CA GLY A 349 -17.37 5.92 1.72
C GLY A 349 -17.06 5.92 0.23
N ALA A 350 -16.88 7.08 -0.39
CA ALA A 350 -16.48 7.14 -1.79
C ALA A 350 -15.04 6.63 -1.94
N ARG A 351 -14.80 5.78 -2.94
CA ARG A 351 -13.48 5.23 -3.25
C ARG A 351 -13.27 5.19 -4.76
N ALA A 352 -12.04 5.52 -5.15
CA ALA A 352 -11.58 5.40 -6.52
C ALA A 352 -10.35 4.49 -6.55
N ASP A 353 -10.35 3.52 -7.45
CA ASP A 353 -9.17 2.70 -7.74
C ASP A 353 -8.99 2.60 -9.26
N GLY A 354 -8.01 3.33 -9.79
CA GLY A 354 -7.83 3.48 -11.23
C GLY A 354 -9.05 4.14 -11.88
N ASN A 355 -9.74 3.42 -12.78
CA ASN A 355 -10.91 3.90 -13.51
C ASN A 355 -12.24 3.58 -12.81
N GLU A 356 -12.21 2.81 -11.72
CA GLU A 356 -13.40 2.40 -11.00
C GLU A 356 -13.69 3.38 -9.87
N PHE A 357 -14.92 3.88 -9.82
CA PHE A 357 -15.39 4.76 -8.76
C PHE A 357 -16.71 4.25 -8.21
N LYS A 358 -16.76 4.08 -6.88
CA LYS A 358 -17.90 3.53 -6.18
C LYS A 358 -18.12 4.23 -4.84
N PHE A 359 -19.36 4.19 -4.40
CA PHE A 359 -19.74 4.56 -3.05
C PHE A 359 -20.00 3.28 -2.26
N ASP A 360 -19.45 3.20 -1.04
CA ASP A 360 -19.74 2.09 -0.13
C ASP A 360 -21.23 2.04 0.22
N LYS A 361 -21.86 3.22 0.39
CA LYS A 361 -23.29 3.34 0.66
C LYS A 361 -23.86 4.63 0.08
N THR A 362 -24.95 4.47 -0.68
CA THR A 362 -25.83 5.54 -1.17
C THR A 362 -27.16 5.41 -0.45
N ARG A 363 -27.65 6.50 0.15
CA ARG A 363 -28.93 6.54 0.85
C ARG A 363 -29.76 7.72 0.36
N GLU A 364 -31.04 7.50 0.08
CA GLU A 364 -32.00 8.60 -0.09
C GLU A 364 -32.23 9.30 1.26
N VAL A 365 -32.14 10.62 1.24
CA VAL A 365 -32.32 11.47 2.41
C VAL A 365 -33.73 12.01 2.41
N GLU A 366 -34.44 11.78 3.52
CA GLU A 366 -35.73 12.42 3.75
C GLU A 366 -35.50 13.91 4.01
N ILE A 367 -35.82 14.72 3.01
CA ILE A 367 -35.94 16.17 3.13
C ILE A 367 -37.26 16.38 3.90
N GLY A 368 -37.22 16.82 5.16
CA GLY A 368 -38.24 16.53 6.19
C GLY A 368 -39.72 16.91 5.94
N GLY A 369 -40.63 16.51 6.84
CA GLY A 369 -42.06 16.90 6.86
C GLY A 369 -42.90 16.49 5.64
N ASP A 370 -44.18 16.90 5.61
CA ASP A 370 -45.11 16.58 4.49
C ASP A 370 -44.73 17.27 3.17
N ASN A 371 -44.06 18.45 3.21
CA ASN A 371 -43.39 19.09 2.07
C ASN A 371 -42.33 20.11 2.55
N PRO A 372 -41.01 19.84 2.40
CA PRO A 372 -39.92 20.70 2.89
C PRO A 372 -39.54 21.86 1.96
N TRP A 373 -40.14 21.93 0.78
CA TRP A 373 -39.75 22.89 -0.24
C TRP A 373 -40.47 24.22 -0.03
N GLU A 374 -39.70 25.30 -0.09
CA GLU A 374 -40.16 26.68 -0.10
C GLU A 374 -40.07 27.26 -1.53
N TRP A 375 -40.88 28.28 -1.81
CA TRP A 375 -40.93 28.97 -3.10
C TRP A 375 -40.73 30.46 -2.89
N GLU A 376 -39.70 31.01 -3.53
CA GLU A 376 -39.53 32.45 -3.66
C GLU A 376 -40.08 32.90 -5.01
N SER A 377 -41.19 33.65 -4.98
CA SER A 377 -41.84 34.15 -6.19
C SER A 377 -40.95 35.19 -6.88
N GLY A 378 -40.61 34.96 -8.14
CA GLY A 378 -39.94 35.92 -9.00
C GLY A 378 -40.55 35.90 -10.40
N ILE A 379 -40.77 37.08 -11.02
CA ILE A 379 -41.41 37.21 -12.34
C ILE A 379 -40.70 36.38 -13.43
N ILE A 380 -39.42 36.06 -13.23
CA ILE A 380 -38.59 35.36 -14.22
C ILE A 380 -37.70 34.28 -13.56
N ASN A 381 -37.29 34.47 -12.30
CA ASN A 381 -36.28 33.65 -11.60
C ASN A 381 -36.84 32.93 -10.36
N GLY A 382 -38.11 32.49 -10.40
CA GLY A 382 -38.71 31.77 -9.27
C GLY A 382 -37.85 30.58 -8.84
N LEU A 383 -37.53 30.52 -7.56
CA LEU A 383 -36.60 29.56 -6.97
C LEU A 383 -37.34 28.64 -6.01
N PHE A 384 -37.17 27.34 -6.21
CA PHE A 384 -37.54 26.31 -5.24
C PHE A 384 -36.31 26.02 -4.40
N TYR A 385 -36.43 26.10 -3.08
CA TYR A 385 -35.32 25.81 -2.19
C TYR A 385 -35.77 25.10 -0.91
N THR A 386 -34.83 24.50 -0.20
CA THR A 386 -35.07 23.85 1.10
C THR A 386 -34.32 24.62 2.18
N ASN A 387 -34.97 24.86 3.32
CA ASN A 387 -34.35 25.60 4.42
C ASN A 387 -33.40 24.67 5.21
N ALA A 388 -32.13 25.05 5.27
CA ALA A 388 -31.10 24.28 5.99
C ALA A 388 -31.35 24.16 7.51
N SER A 389 -32.29 24.94 8.05
CA SER A 389 -32.59 25.04 9.48
C SER A 389 -33.54 23.94 9.99
N ASP A 390 -34.44 23.43 9.14
CA ASP A 390 -35.51 22.50 9.52
C ASP A 390 -35.22 21.04 9.13
N ALA A 391 -34.30 20.80 8.20
CA ALA A 391 -33.85 19.47 7.81
C ALA A 391 -32.54 19.12 8.52
N THR A 392 -32.59 18.18 9.48
CA THR A 392 -31.43 17.73 10.26
C THR A 392 -30.25 17.31 9.37
N GLY A 393 -29.27 18.21 9.17
CA GLY A 393 -28.01 17.93 8.48
C GLY A 393 -28.06 17.94 6.94
N VAL A 394 -29.13 18.42 6.32
CA VAL A 394 -29.23 18.51 4.85
C VAL A 394 -28.85 19.93 4.40
N PRO A 395 -27.91 20.10 3.44
CA PRO A 395 -27.59 21.41 2.90
C PRO A 395 -28.80 22.01 2.17
N ALA A 396 -28.86 23.34 2.06
CA ALA A 396 -29.89 23.99 1.26
C ALA A 396 -29.78 23.52 -0.19
N LEU A 397 -30.82 22.84 -0.67
CA LEU A 397 -30.97 22.39 -2.05
C LEU A 397 -31.86 23.37 -2.81
N GLU A 398 -31.52 23.64 -4.08
CA GLU A 398 -32.24 24.62 -4.89
C GLU A 398 -32.43 24.19 -6.35
N THR A 399 -33.52 24.65 -6.97
CA THR A 399 -33.76 24.51 -8.41
C THR A 399 -34.64 25.67 -8.89
N SER A 400 -34.59 26.00 -10.18
CA SER A 400 -35.40 27.09 -10.74
C SER A 400 -36.67 26.58 -11.42
N TRP A 401 -37.71 27.42 -11.44
CA TRP A 401 -38.91 27.16 -12.24
C TRP A 401 -38.60 26.95 -13.72
N GLN A 402 -37.65 27.71 -14.27
CA GLN A 402 -37.27 27.57 -15.67
C GLN A 402 -36.72 26.18 -15.96
N GLU A 403 -35.95 25.59 -15.04
CA GLU A 403 -35.43 24.23 -15.24
C GLU A 403 -36.48 23.15 -15.11
N ILE A 404 -37.39 23.29 -14.16
CA ILE A 404 -38.51 22.35 -14.02
C ILE A 404 -39.38 22.41 -15.27
N LYS A 405 -39.77 23.62 -15.70
CA LYS A 405 -40.61 23.79 -16.88
C LYS A 405 -39.89 23.37 -18.17
N ALA A 406 -38.59 23.60 -18.28
CA ALA A 406 -37.78 23.06 -19.37
C ALA A 406 -37.91 21.53 -19.40
N LEU A 407 -37.53 20.84 -18.31
CA LEU A 407 -37.65 19.39 -18.20
C LEU A 407 -39.05 18.89 -18.57
N GLN A 408 -40.10 19.53 -18.05
CA GLN A 408 -41.49 19.21 -18.36
C GLN A 408 -41.79 19.32 -19.85
N ASN A 409 -41.40 20.42 -20.51
CA ASN A 409 -41.59 20.59 -21.96
C ASN A 409 -40.86 19.51 -22.77
N PHE A 410 -39.68 19.06 -22.32
CA PHE A 410 -38.98 17.95 -22.98
C PHE A 410 -39.73 16.63 -22.80
N PHE A 411 -40.20 16.33 -21.60
CA PHE A 411 -40.94 15.09 -21.33
C PHE A 411 -42.30 15.04 -22.04
N THR A 412 -42.96 16.17 -22.26
CA THR A 412 -44.21 16.26 -23.04
C THR A 412 -43.98 16.38 -24.54
N SER A 413 -42.73 16.44 -25.00
CA SER A 413 -42.42 16.57 -26.43
C SER A 413 -42.66 15.28 -27.21
N GLU A 414 -42.78 15.40 -28.53
CA GLU A 414 -42.86 14.26 -29.47
C GLU A 414 -41.57 13.40 -29.51
N THR A 415 -40.54 13.72 -28.73
CA THR A 415 -39.36 12.85 -28.58
C THR A 415 -39.60 11.77 -27.51
N ILE A 416 -40.34 12.12 -26.45
CA ILE A 416 -40.59 11.25 -25.30
C ILE A 416 -42.00 10.64 -25.37
N ALA A 417 -43.03 11.47 -25.53
CA ALA A 417 -44.44 11.06 -25.54
C ALA A 417 -44.84 10.50 -26.93
N THR A 418 -44.28 9.36 -27.31
CA THR A 418 -44.43 8.79 -28.65
C THR A 418 -45.40 7.63 -28.73
N GLU A 419 -45.72 7.23 -29.96
CA GLU A 419 -46.46 6.03 -30.30
C GLU A 419 -45.64 5.21 -31.29
N TRP A 420 -45.72 3.89 -31.16
CA TRP A 420 -45.30 2.97 -32.20
C TRP A 420 -46.43 2.03 -32.57
N VAL A 421 -46.68 1.97 -33.87
CA VAL A 421 -47.74 1.17 -34.48
C VAL A 421 -47.08 0.18 -35.43
N ASP A 422 -47.27 -1.11 -35.16
CA ASP A 422 -46.80 -2.19 -36.02
C ASP A 422 -47.66 -2.31 -37.29
N GLY A 423 -47.06 -2.86 -38.34
CA GLY A 423 -47.74 -3.12 -39.62
C GLY A 423 -47.60 -1.98 -40.62
N ASP A 424 -48.60 -1.83 -41.48
CA ASP A 424 -48.63 -0.80 -42.52
C ASP A 424 -49.06 0.56 -41.94
N PHE A 425 -48.16 1.19 -41.20
CA PHE A 425 -48.37 2.51 -40.61
C PHE A 425 -47.11 3.39 -40.70
N PRO A 426 -47.21 4.65 -41.18
CA PRO A 426 -46.08 5.56 -41.25
C PRO A 426 -45.78 6.19 -39.89
N ASN A 427 -44.93 5.55 -39.09
CA ASN A 427 -44.43 6.08 -37.81
C ASN A 427 -43.47 7.27 -38.04
N LYS A 428 -44.01 8.50 -38.15
CA LYS A 428 -43.22 9.69 -38.48
C LYS A 428 -42.28 10.16 -37.37
N ASN A 429 -42.71 10.03 -36.10
CA ASN A 429 -41.96 10.48 -34.93
C ASN A 429 -41.85 9.35 -33.90
N PRO A 430 -41.02 8.32 -34.15
CA PRO A 430 -40.90 7.19 -33.22
C PRO A 430 -40.23 7.58 -31.90
N GLY A 431 -39.45 8.67 -31.90
CA GLY A 431 -38.74 9.17 -30.72
C GLY A 431 -37.93 8.06 -30.03
N LEU A 432 -38.17 7.86 -28.74
CA LEU A 432 -37.49 6.85 -27.93
C LEU A 432 -38.24 5.51 -27.82
N SER A 433 -39.25 5.25 -28.66
CA SER A 433 -40.04 4.01 -28.58
C SER A 433 -39.15 2.76 -28.66
N ALA A 434 -38.13 2.76 -29.52
CA ALA A 434 -37.18 1.65 -29.65
C ALA A 434 -36.38 1.32 -28.38
N ALA A 435 -36.22 2.27 -27.45
CA ALA A 435 -35.54 2.02 -26.17
C ALA A 435 -36.46 1.34 -25.14
N LEU A 436 -37.79 1.48 -25.34
CA LEU A 436 -38.81 1.15 -24.34
C LEU A 436 -39.82 0.08 -24.82
N THR A 437 -39.78 -0.30 -26.10
CA THR A 437 -40.59 -1.38 -26.67
C THR A 437 -40.02 -2.77 -26.35
N GLY A 438 -40.85 -3.81 -26.53
CA GLY A 438 -40.47 -5.20 -26.28
C GLY A 438 -40.35 -5.56 -24.80
N ASN A 439 -39.58 -6.61 -24.50
CA ASN A 439 -39.47 -7.21 -23.16
C ASN A 439 -38.44 -6.52 -22.25
N VAL A 440 -38.30 -5.19 -22.36
CA VAL A 440 -37.41 -4.42 -21.48
C VAL A 440 -38.02 -4.26 -20.08
N ASP A 441 -37.17 -4.19 -19.07
CA ASP A 441 -37.57 -3.81 -17.72
C ASP A 441 -37.71 -2.29 -17.64
N LEU A 442 -38.96 -1.80 -17.62
CA LEU A 442 -39.23 -0.36 -17.60
C LEU A 442 -38.81 0.28 -16.27
N GLU A 443 -38.97 -0.42 -15.15
CA GLU A 443 -38.58 0.10 -13.83
C GLU A 443 -37.08 0.38 -13.84
N ALA A 444 -36.27 -0.60 -14.28
CA ALA A 444 -34.83 -0.41 -14.41
C ALA A 444 -34.44 0.70 -15.41
N ARG A 445 -35.17 0.89 -16.53
CA ARG A 445 -34.89 1.99 -17.48
C ARG A 445 -35.15 3.36 -16.88
N PHE A 446 -36.26 3.51 -16.15
CA PHE A 446 -36.62 4.76 -15.51
C PHE A 446 -35.72 5.05 -14.29
N GLU A 447 -35.31 4.04 -13.54
CA GLU A 447 -34.30 4.18 -12.48
C GLU A 447 -32.97 4.64 -13.06
N GLN A 448 -32.53 4.02 -14.16
CA GLN A 448 -31.29 4.41 -14.83
C GLN A 448 -31.37 5.81 -15.43
N MET A 449 -32.54 6.23 -15.96
CA MET A 449 -32.80 7.61 -16.35
C MET A 449 -32.59 8.58 -15.19
N ALA A 450 -33.21 8.33 -14.04
CA ALA A 450 -33.06 9.16 -12.85
C ALA A 450 -31.60 9.20 -12.33
N ALA A 451 -30.91 8.06 -12.36
CA ALA A 451 -29.51 7.96 -12.00
C ALA A 451 -28.61 8.80 -12.92
N LYS A 452 -28.82 8.74 -14.25
CA LYS A 452 -28.04 9.53 -15.21
C LYS A 452 -28.33 11.02 -15.13
N MET A 453 -29.58 11.41 -14.88
CA MET A 453 -29.92 12.81 -14.58
C MET A 453 -29.20 13.29 -13.32
N THR A 454 -29.13 12.45 -12.28
CA THR A 454 -28.40 12.75 -11.03
C THR A 454 -26.90 12.86 -11.25
N ASP A 455 -26.30 11.96 -12.03
CA ASP A 455 -24.88 12.04 -12.41
C ASP A 455 -24.58 13.33 -13.18
N TYR A 456 -25.49 13.77 -14.06
CA TYR A 456 -25.36 15.04 -14.75
C TYR A 456 -25.40 16.23 -13.78
N LEU A 457 -26.31 16.26 -12.78
CA LEU A 457 -26.30 17.33 -11.78
C LEU A 457 -24.94 17.42 -11.09
N ARG A 458 -24.38 16.27 -10.69
CA ARG A 458 -23.09 16.18 -10.00
C ARG A 458 -21.91 16.66 -10.84
N ALA A 459 -21.96 16.50 -12.15
CA ALA A 459 -20.92 16.93 -13.10
C ALA A 459 -21.23 18.26 -13.82
N GLY A 460 -22.41 18.83 -13.57
CA GLY A 460 -22.94 19.99 -14.27
C GLY A 460 -22.32 21.31 -13.80
N PRO A 461 -22.79 22.45 -14.33
CA PRO A 461 -22.24 23.77 -14.03
C PRO A 461 -22.36 24.18 -12.57
N ASN A 462 -23.33 23.62 -11.83
CA ASN A 462 -23.52 23.84 -10.39
C ASN A 462 -22.84 22.76 -9.53
N GLY A 463 -22.04 21.90 -10.14
CA GLY A 463 -21.28 20.87 -9.46
C GLY A 463 -20.20 21.47 -8.57
N GLN A 464 -20.17 21.03 -7.32
CA GLN A 464 -19.12 21.27 -6.35
C GLN A 464 -18.17 20.06 -6.31
N LEU A 465 -16.91 20.33 -5.96
CA LEU A 465 -15.87 19.30 -5.92
C LEU A 465 -15.60 18.86 -4.48
N ALA A 466 -15.89 17.58 -4.21
CA ALA A 466 -15.55 16.92 -2.96
C ALA A 466 -14.05 16.58 -2.97
N ARG A 467 -13.26 17.15 -2.05
CA ARG A 467 -11.83 16.87 -1.94
C ARG A 467 -11.56 15.63 -1.09
N GLY A 468 -10.67 14.77 -1.58
CA GLY A 468 -10.34 13.49 -0.98
C GLY A 468 -8.87 13.34 -0.64
N ASN A 469 -8.54 12.17 -0.12
CA ASN A 469 -7.17 11.79 0.17
C ASN A 469 -6.71 10.75 -0.84
N GLN A 470 -5.50 10.93 -1.35
CA GLN A 470 -4.82 9.90 -2.12
C GLN A 470 -4.16 8.92 -1.13
N THR A 471 -4.34 7.64 -1.36
CA THR A 471 -3.63 6.58 -0.64
C THR A 471 -2.40 6.17 -1.44
N GLU A 472 -1.23 6.26 -0.82
CA GLU A 472 0.03 5.84 -1.40
C GLU A 472 0.67 4.73 -0.55
N ALA A 473 1.17 3.69 -1.20
CA ALA A 473 1.97 2.66 -0.56
C ALA A 473 3.40 3.19 -0.37
N VAL A 474 3.75 3.52 0.88
CA VAL A 474 5.06 4.08 1.23
C VAL A 474 5.89 2.99 1.93
N PRO A 475 7.16 2.77 1.52
CA PRO A 475 8.05 1.85 2.21
C PRO A 475 8.49 2.41 3.57
N PHE A 476 8.23 1.67 4.65
CA PHE A 476 8.69 1.94 6.00
C PHE A 476 9.79 0.98 6.43
N ILE A 477 10.76 1.49 7.19
CA ILE A 477 11.83 0.69 7.77
C ILE A 477 11.35 0.15 9.12
N THR A 478 11.44 -1.16 9.30
CA THR A 478 11.14 -1.84 10.57
C THR A 478 12.34 -2.66 11.00
N ILE A 479 12.85 -2.41 12.20
CA ILE A 479 14.04 -3.07 12.72
C ILE A 479 13.64 -4.33 13.51
N GLN A 480 14.18 -5.47 13.10
CA GLN A 480 14.01 -6.74 13.79
C GLN A 480 15.12 -6.95 14.83
N TRP A 481 14.94 -6.36 16.02
CA TRP A 481 15.90 -6.39 17.13
C TRP A 481 16.35 -7.81 17.56
N VAL A 482 15.53 -8.84 17.32
CA VAL A 482 15.87 -10.24 17.62
C VAL A 482 17.15 -10.67 16.88
N TRP A 483 17.36 -10.22 15.64
CA TRP A 483 18.54 -10.59 14.86
C TRP A 483 19.82 -9.87 15.31
N MET A 484 19.71 -8.79 16.10
CA MET A 484 20.86 -8.14 16.73
C MET A 484 21.47 -8.94 17.88
N ALA A 485 20.75 -9.96 18.40
CA ALA A 485 21.27 -10.82 19.46
C ALA A 485 22.55 -11.58 19.04
N GLY A 486 22.66 -12.00 17.79
CA GLY A 486 23.84 -12.73 17.30
C GLY A 486 25.11 -11.89 17.28
N PRO A 487 25.13 -10.74 16.58
CA PRO A 487 26.26 -9.81 16.61
C PRO A 487 26.67 -9.39 18.03
N ALA A 488 25.69 -9.09 18.90
CA ALA A 488 25.97 -8.75 20.29
C ALA A 488 26.59 -9.94 21.05
N ALA A 489 26.10 -11.16 20.86
CA ALA A 489 26.65 -12.35 21.49
C ALA A 489 28.10 -12.64 21.05
N ILE A 490 28.41 -12.48 19.76
CA ILE A 490 29.77 -12.68 19.24
C ILE A 490 30.74 -11.66 19.83
N GLU A 491 30.36 -10.39 19.92
CA GLU A 491 31.17 -9.36 20.58
C GLU A 491 31.43 -9.68 22.06
N VAL A 492 30.39 -10.10 22.79
CA VAL A 492 30.53 -10.52 24.20
C VAL A 492 31.49 -11.71 24.32
N LEU A 493 31.39 -12.72 23.45
CA LEU A 493 32.30 -13.87 23.44
C LEU A 493 33.75 -13.45 23.18
N VAL A 494 33.98 -12.46 22.32
CA VAL A 494 35.33 -11.96 22.05
C VAL A 494 35.88 -11.16 23.21
N LEU A 495 35.06 -10.31 23.85
CA LEU A 495 35.47 -9.61 25.07
C LEU A 495 35.86 -10.60 26.16
N ILE A 496 35.07 -11.66 26.36
CA ILE A 496 35.39 -12.74 27.30
C ILE A 496 36.72 -13.41 26.91
N PHE A 497 36.90 -13.73 25.63
CA PHE A 497 38.13 -14.38 25.15
C PHE A 497 39.37 -13.48 25.32
N ALA A 498 39.25 -12.18 25.03
CA ALA A 498 40.31 -11.20 25.22
C ALA A 498 40.68 -11.06 26.70
N ILE A 499 39.69 -10.87 27.57
CA ILE A 499 39.88 -10.75 29.02
C ILE A 499 40.53 -12.02 29.58
N ALA A 500 39.98 -13.19 29.26
CA ALA A 500 40.51 -14.47 29.74
C ALA A 500 41.94 -14.72 29.24
N THR A 501 42.26 -14.36 27.99
CA THR A 501 43.63 -14.47 27.46
C THR A 501 44.60 -13.53 28.16
N ILE A 502 44.21 -12.28 28.43
CA ILE A 502 45.04 -11.32 29.16
C ILE A 502 45.28 -11.78 30.61
N PHE A 503 44.24 -12.29 31.29
CA PHE A 503 44.35 -12.80 32.65
C PHE A 503 45.19 -14.09 32.74
N ASP A 504 45.01 -15.04 31.81
CA ASP A 504 45.79 -16.28 31.79
C ASP A 504 47.29 -15.99 31.60
N ASN A 505 47.63 -15.07 30.68
CA ASN A 505 49.00 -14.62 30.49
C ASN A 505 49.57 -13.89 31.73
N ARG A 506 48.74 -13.11 32.46
CA ARG A 506 49.18 -12.44 33.70
C ARG A 506 49.42 -13.42 34.85
N LYS A 507 48.59 -14.45 34.98
CA LYS A 507 48.67 -15.45 36.05
C LYS A 507 49.86 -16.38 35.81
N SER A 508 50.09 -16.77 34.57
CA SER A 508 51.18 -17.65 34.15
C SER A 508 52.45 -16.84 33.88
N ARG A 509 53.07 -16.29 34.94
CA ARG A 509 54.25 -15.39 34.90
C ARG A 509 55.47 -15.88 34.12
N ASP A 510 55.51 -17.17 33.79
CA ASP A 510 56.62 -17.80 33.08
C ASP A 510 56.36 -17.98 31.58
N ILE A 511 55.18 -17.60 31.03
CA ILE A 511 54.88 -17.71 29.59
C ILE A 511 55.18 -16.36 28.91
N PRO A 512 56.18 -16.28 28.02
CA PRO A 512 56.43 -15.08 27.25
C PRO A 512 55.30 -14.80 26.23
N VAL A 513 54.96 -13.53 26.05
CA VAL A 513 53.94 -13.11 25.08
C VAL A 513 54.58 -13.04 23.70
N TRP A 514 54.50 -14.13 22.94
CA TRP A 514 55.09 -14.26 21.60
C TRP A 514 54.07 -14.13 20.47
N LYS A 515 52.77 -14.26 20.78
CA LYS A 515 51.65 -14.13 19.83
C LYS A 515 51.91 -14.88 18.51
N SER A 516 51.69 -14.25 17.35
CA SER A 516 51.94 -14.80 16.01
C SER A 516 53.41 -14.74 15.53
N SER A 517 54.38 -14.41 16.39
CA SER A 517 55.77 -14.16 15.98
C SER A 517 56.48 -15.43 15.45
N ALA A 518 56.87 -15.40 14.16
CA ALA A 518 57.73 -16.42 13.56
C ALA A 518 59.16 -16.41 14.15
N LEU A 519 59.65 -15.24 14.60
CA LEU A 519 60.96 -15.11 15.24
C LEU A 519 61.05 -15.89 16.54
N ALA A 520 59.94 -16.00 17.28
CA ALA A 520 59.89 -16.82 18.49
C ALA A 520 60.17 -18.30 18.18
N VAL A 521 59.64 -18.81 17.07
CA VAL A 521 59.90 -20.18 16.60
C VAL A 521 61.36 -20.35 16.20
N LEU A 522 61.92 -19.41 15.43
CA LEU A 522 63.32 -19.46 15.00
C LEU A 522 64.32 -19.31 16.16
N ALA A 523 63.91 -18.67 17.26
CA ALA A 523 64.72 -18.54 18.47
C ALA A 523 64.65 -19.76 19.38
N CYS A 524 63.73 -20.70 19.13
CA CYS A 524 63.67 -21.98 19.83
C CYS A 524 64.68 -22.95 19.24
N GLN A 525 65.49 -23.58 20.10
CA GLN A 525 66.40 -24.65 19.73
C GLN A 525 65.78 -26.00 20.12
N HIS A 526 65.79 -26.95 19.19
CA HIS A 526 65.41 -28.33 19.50
C HIS A 526 66.58 -29.03 20.19
N ASP A 527 66.33 -29.53 21.40
CA ASP A 527 67.30 -30.33 22.14
C ASP A 527 67.01 -31.82 21.91
N GLU A 528 67.83 -32.46 21.07
CA GLU A 528 67.69 -33.87 20.69
C GLU A 528 67.76 -34.82 21.89
N THR A 529 68.37 -34.41 23.01
CA THR A 529 68.51 -35.26 24.20
C THR A 529 67.26 -35.29 25.07
N THR A 530 66.49 -34.21 25.06
CA THR A 530 65.26 -34.08 25.86
C THR A 530 64.00 -34.14 25.01
N GLY A 531 64.11 -34.05 23.68
CA GLY A 531 62.97 -33.96 22.76
C GLY A 531 62.16 -32.67 22.94
N THR A 532 62.69 -31.68 23.67
CA THR A 532 61.98 -30.43 24.00
C THR A 532 62.50 -29.25 23.17
N LEU A 533 61.62 -28.28 22.92
CA LEU A 533 61.99 -26.99 22.35
C LEU A 533 62.35 -26.02 23.48
N GLN A 534 63.59 -25.55 23.51
CA GLN A 534 64.07 -24.60 24.51
C GLN A 534 64.32 -23.24 23.87
N SER A 535 63.79 -22.18 24.48
CA SER A 535 64.08 -20.81 24.06
C SER A 535 65.00 -20.12 25.04
N ARG A 536 66.02 -19.40 24.52
CA ARG A 536 66.90 -18.54 25.31
C ARG A 536 66.31 -17.13 25.55
N MET A 537 65.25 -16.77 24.85
CA MET A 537 64.68 -15.41 24.87
C MET A 537 63.39 -15.39 25.69
N THR A 538 63.18 -14.33 26.45
CA THR A 538 62.09 -14.27 27.44
C THR A 538 61.03 -13.21 27.13
N SER A 539 61.21 -12.40 26.08
CA SER A 539 60.23 -11.38 25.69
C SER A 539 60.23 -11.08 24.19
N ILE A 540 59.12 -10.52 23.70
CA ILE A 540 58.99 -10.09 22.30
C ILE A 540 59.87 -8.88 21.96
N ASP A 541 60.21 -8.05 22.95
CA ASP A 541 61.10 -6.90 22.76
C ASP A 541 62.56 -7.35 22.55
N GLU A 542 62.97 -8.47 23.16
CA GLU A 542 64.26 -9.11 22.87
C GLU A 542 64.29 -9.67 21.45
N LEU A 543 63.19 -10.29 20.99
CA LEU A 543 63.06 -10.80 19.62
C LEU A 543 63.18 -9.66 18.59
N LYS A 544 62.49 -8.54 18.78
CA LYS A 544 62.55 -7.36 17.90
C LYS A 544 63.95 -6.73 17.83
N LYS A 545 64.71 -6.75 18.93
CA LYS A 545 66.10 -6.25 18.94
C LYS A 545 67.06 -7.15 18.15
N VAL A 546 66.74 -8.44 18.05
CA VAL A 546 67.53 -9.43 17.31
C VAL A 546 67.17 -9.44 15.82
N GLU A 547 65.91 -9.14 15.49
CA GLU A 547 65.40 -9.01 14.12
C GLU A 547 66.27 -8.06 13.27
N GLY A 548 66.57 -6.86 13.78
CA GLY A 548 67.39 -5.87 13.06
C GLY A 548 68.88 -6.23 12.92
N LYS A 549 69.34 -7.36 13.48
CA LYS A 549 70.77 -7.72 13.55
C LYS A 549 71.13 -9.04 12.88
N LYS A 550 70.16 -9.81 12.39
CA LYS A 550 70.39 -11.16 11.84
C LYS A 550 69.90 -11.28 10.41
N GLN A 551 70.64 -12.01 9.58
CA GLN A 551 70.25 -12.42 8.23
C GLN A 551 69.96 -13.91 8.23
N ALA A 552 68.90 -14.33 7.53
CA ALA A 552 68.53 -15.73 7.37
C ALA A 552 68.66 -16.13 5.89
N ARG A 553 69.34 -17.24 5.61
CA ARG A 553 69.39 -17.90 4.31
C ARG A 553 68.95 -19.34 4.50
N LEU A 554 67.99 -19.79 3.70
CA LEU A 554 67.53 -21.18 3.74
C LEU A 554 68.49 -22.02 2.90
N GLU A 555 69.25 -22.89 3.54
CA GLU A 555 70.14 -23.84 2.89
C GLU A 555 69.50 -25.22 2.98
N SER A 556 69.10 -25.78 1.84
CA SER A 556 68.66 -27.17 1.75
C SER A 556 69.88 -28.07 1.79
N TRP A 557 69.94 -28.99 2.74
CA TRP A 557 70.92 -30.08 2.77
C TRP A 557 70.52 -31.19 1.81
#